data_AF-M7MPF3-F1
#
_entry.id   AF-M7MPF3-F1
#
_cell.length_a   1.000
_cell.length_b   1.000
_cell.length_c   1.000
_cell.angle_alpha   90.00
_cell.angle_beta   90.00
_cell.angle_gamma   90.00
#
_symmetry.space_group_name_H-M   'P 1'
#
loop_
_entity.id
_entity.type
_entity.pdbx_description
1 polymer ?
#
loop_
_entity_poly.entity_id
_entity_poly.type
_entity_poly.pdbx_seq_one_letter_code
_entity_poly.pdbx_strand_id
1 'polypeptide(L)'
;MAALKAANVEPWPVIIGQDAELTGIQRIVSGDQFMTIYKAIKTEAELAAKFADQLARGESPTDSTDVDGVPTKLLTPVVVTRENIMDTVVKDGFYTVEQICTAEYADACAAADIK
;
A
#
# COMPACT_ATOMS: atom_id res chain seq x y z
N MET A 1 2.02 16.79 3.99
CA MET A 1 2.73 17.57 2.95
C MET A 1 2.39 19.03 2.92
N ALA A 2 1.09 19.40 2.93
CA ALA A 2 0.66 20.80 2.90
C ALA A 2 1.39 21.69 3.92
N ALA A 3 1.56 21.23 5.16
CA ALA A 3 2.29 21.97 6.19
C ALA A 3 3.78 22.20 5.83
N LEU A 4 4.47 21.20 5.28
CA LEU A 4 5.88 21.32 4.88
C LEU A 4 6.05 22.26 3.68
N LYS A 5 5.15 22.16 2.69
CA LYS A 5 5.13 23.08 1.55
C LYS A 5 4.82 24.51 1.99
N ALA A 6 3.83 24.70 2.87
CA ALA A 6 3.46 26.02 3.41
C ALA A 6 4.60 26.65 4.24
N ALA A 7 5.41 25.83 4.89
CA ALA A 7 6.56 26.29 5.68
C ALA A 7 7.86 26.43 4.85
N ASN A 8 7.84 26.17 3.53
CA ASN A 8 9.02 26.18 2.65
C ASN A 8 10.21 25.40 3.25
N VAL A 9 9.94 24.19 3.77
CA VAL A 9 10.98 23.38 4.43
C VAL A 9 12.01 22.91 3.41
N GLU A 10 13.28 23.26 3.67
CA GLU A 10 14.45 22.85 2.89
C GLU A 10 15.59 22.39 3.84
N PRO A 11 16.27 21.26 3.55
CA PRO A 11 15.98 20.33 2.45
C PRO A 11 14.67 19.57 2.69
N TRP A 12 14.01 19.18 1.59
CA TRP A 12 12.80 18.36 1.69
C TRP A 12 13.08 17.05 2.46
N PRO A 13 12.36 16.77 3.56
CA PRO A 13 12.63 15.60 4.37
C PRO A 13 12.17 14.32 3.65
N VAL A 14 12.74 13.18 4.06
CA VAL A 14 12.22 11.87 3.62
C VAL A 14 10.85 11.65 4.26
N ILE A 15 9.82 11.55 3.41
CA ILE A 15 8.44 11.29 3.84
C ILE A 15 8.07 9.87 3.46
N ILE A 16 7.59 9.09 4.42
CA ILE A 16 7.09 7.73 4.23
C ILE A 16 5.64 7.63 4.67
N GLY A 17 4.95 6.58 4.22
CA GLY A 17 3.55 6.32 4.59
C GLY A 17 3.23 4.83 4.66
N GLN A 18 1.94 4.53 4.82
CA GLN A 18 1.39 3.19 4.81
C GLN A 18 0.03 3.18 4.09
N ASP A 19 -0.48 1.99 3.87
CA ASP A 19 -1.80 1.66 3.33
C ASP A 19 -1.94 1.88 1.82
N ALA A 20 -0.96 2.52 1.19
CA ALA A 20 -0.88 2.70 -0.24
C ALA A 20 -2.12 3.42 -0.80
N GLU A 21 -2.63 4.44 -0.10
CA GLU A 21 -3.72 5.28 -0.59
C GLU A 21 -3.40 5.87 -1.96
N LEU A 22 -4.41 6.05 -2.81
CA LEU A 22 -4.24 6.60 -4.16
C LEU A 22 -3.45 7.92 -4.17
N THR A 23 -3.79 8.84 -3.26
CA THR A 23 -3.06 10.12 -3.15
C THR A 23 -1.62 9.94 -2.65
N GLY A 24 -1.35 8.90 -1.85
CA GLY A 24 -0.01 8.49 -1.44
C GLY A 24 0.81 7.95 -2.61
N ILE A 25 0.22 7.09 -3.45
CA ILE A 25 0.86 6.60 -4.68
C ILE A 25 1.17 7.77 -5.63
N GLN A 26 0.21 8.67 -5.84
CA GLN A 26 0.41 9.87 -6.65
C GLN A 26 1.54 10.78 -6.11
N ARG A 27 1.69 10.88 -4.78
CA ARG A 27 2.82 11.57 -4.14
C ARG A 27 4.16 10.87 -4.35
N ILE A 28 4.17 9.54 -4.43
CA ILE A 28 5.38 8.76 -4.76
C ILE A 28 5.79 8.99 -6.23
N VAL A 29 4.80 9.01 -7.12
CA VAL A 29 5.03 9.31 -8.54
C VAL A 29 5.54 10.74 -8.73
N SER A 30 4.94 11.73 -8.07
CA SER A 30 5.41 13.13 -8.12
C SER A 30 6.70 13.40 -7.34
N GLY A 31 7.09 12.49 -6.44
CA GLY A 31 8.34 12.57 -5.67
C GLY A 31 8.22 13.33 -4.35
N ASP A 32 7.02 13.78 -3.98
CA ASP A 32 6.81 14.39 -2.67
C ASP A 32 6.96 13.34 -1.54
N GLN A 33 6.59 12.08 -1.80
CA GLN A 33 6.66 10.95 -0.84
C GLN A 33 7.63 9.90 -1.35
N PHE A 34 8.48 9.35 -0.49
CA PHE A 34 9.49 8.38 -0.89
C PHE A 34 8.92 6.97 -1.07
N MET A 35 8.13 6.50 -0.10
CA MET A 35 7.56 5.15 -0.11
C MET A 35 6.24 5.06 0.65
N THR A 36 5.53 3.95 0.46
CA THR A 36 4.41 3.51 1.30
C THR A 36 4.50 2.02 1.59
N ILE A 37 3.94 1.59 2.71
CA ILE A 37 3.73 0.17 2.99
C ILE A 37 2.37 -0.27 2.43
N TYR A 38 2.38 -1.13 1.42
CA TYR A 38 1.18 -1.79 0.91
C TYR A 38 0.83 -3.03 1.74
N LYS A 39 -0.42 -3.08 2.17
CA LYS A 39 -1.02 -4.21 2.90
C LYS A 39 -2.16 -4.72 2.02
N ALA A 40 -2.06 -5.94 1.51
CA ALA A 40 -3.02 -6.49 0.57
C ALA A 40 -4.37 -6.76 1.24
N ILE A 41 -5.27 -5.76 1.20
CA ILE A 41 -6.59 -5.78 1.86
C ILE A 41 -7.40 -6.98 1.42
N LYS A 42 -7.34 -7.34 0.14
CA LYS A 42 -8.05 -8.51 -0.40
C LYS A 42 -7.64 -9.80 0.30
N THR A 43 -6.32 -10.07 0.36
CA THR A 43 -5.77 -11.25 1.02
C THR A 43 -6.12 -11.29 2.50
N GLU A 44 -6.04 -10.14 3.18
CA GLU A 44 -6.42 -10.01 4.59
C GLU A 44 -7.90 -10.32 4.81
N ALA A 45 -8.79 -9.76 3.99
CA ALA A 45 -10.23 -10.00 4.07
C ALA A 45 -10.61 -11.45 3.77
N GLU A 46 -9.98 -12.08 2.77
CA GLU A 46 -10.21 -13.49 2.42
C GLU A 46 -9.81 -14.42 3.57
N LEU A 47 -8.66 -14.17 4.21
CA LEU A 47 -8.22 -14.94 5.37
C LEU A 47 -9.10 -14.71 6.60
N ALA A 48 -9.48 -13.47 6.86
CA ALA A 48 -10.41 -13.15 7.95
C ALA A 48 -11.76 -13.87 7.76
N ALA A 49 -12.31 -13.87 6.54
CA ALA A 49 -13.54 -14.59 6.23
C ALA A 49 -13.38 -16.11 6.38
N LYS A 50 -12.26 -16.68 5.94
CA LYS A 50 -11.95 -18.10 6.12
C LYS A 50 -11.89 -18.48 7.60
N PHE A 51 -11.22 -17.69 8.42
CA PHE A 51 -11.12 -17.95 9.86
C PHE A 51 -12.46 -17.79 10.56
N ALA A 52 -13.28 -16.83 10.15
CA ALA A 52 -14.64 -16.68 10.67
C ALA A 52 -15.51 -17.92 10.37
N ASP A 53 -15.45 -18.48 9.15
CA ASP A 53 -16.17 -19.71 8.80
C ASP A 53 -15.67 -20.92 9.61
N GLN A 54 -14.36 -21.08 9.77
CA GLN A 54 -13.77 -22.16 10.60
C GLN A 54 -14.26 -22.07 12.06
N LEU A 55 -14.14 -20.88 12.66
CA LEU A 55 -14.59 -20.66 14.04
C LEU A 55 -16.10 -20.91 14.19
N ALA A 56 -16.91 -20.52 13.21
CA ALA A 56 -18.36 -20.78 13.21
C ALA A 56 -18.69 -22.28 13.15
N ARG A 57 -17.80 -23.11 12.58
CA ARG A 57 -17.90 -24.58 12.55
C ARG A 57 -17.33 -25.26 13.79
N GLY A 58 -16.77 -24.49 14.74
CA GLY A 58 -16.07 -25.01 15.90
C GLY A 58 -14.66 -25.53 15.58
N GLU A 59 -14.12 -25.19 14.41
CA GLU A 59 -12.75 -25.50 13.99
C GLU A 59 -11.78 -24.41 14.47
N SER A 60 -10.50 -24.75 14.57
CA SER A 60 -9.45 -23.77 14.85
C SER A 60 -8.87 -23.19 13.55
N PRO A 61 -8.45 -21.91 13.54
CA PRO A 61 -7.79 -21.31 12.38
C PRO A 61 -6.57 -22.12 11.92
N THR A 62 -6.46 -22.36 10.61
CA THR A 62 -5.30 -23.05 10.01
C THR A 62 -4.12 -22.09 9.81
N ASP A 63 -2.88 -22.58 9.92
CA ASP A 63 -1.62 -21.84 9.66
C ASP A 63 -1.41 -20.57 10.50
N SER A 64 -1.91 -20.56 11.73
CA SER A 64 -1.66 -19.49 12.72
C SER A 64 -0.37 -19.71 13.50
N THR A 65 0.34 -18.63 13.83
CA THR A 65 1.38 -18.58 14.86
C THR A 65 0.77 -18.11 16.19
N ASP A 66 1.49 -18.27 17.30
CA ASP A 66 1.08 -17.70 18.58
C ASP A 66 1.63 -16.28 18.72
N VAL A 67 0.73 -15.33 18.98
CA VAL A 67 1.10 -13.97 19.39
C VAL A 67 0.39 -13.70 20.70
N ASP A 68 1.14 -13.64 21.79
CA ASP A 68 0.64 -13.42 23.15
C ASP A 68 -0.51 -14.36 23.56
N GLY A 69 -0.43 -15.64 23.18
CA GLY A 69 -1.46 -16.64 23.47
C GLY A 69 -2.64 -16.66 22.50
N VAL A 70 -2.57 -15.88 21.40
CA VAL A 70 -3.64 -15.77 20.41
C VAL A 70 -3.18 -16.36 19.06
N PRO A 71 -3.89 -17.38 18.53
CA PRO A 71 -3.67 -17.88 17.17
C PRO A 71 -3.84 -16.76 16.13
N THR A 72 -2.74 -16.38 15.48
CA THR A 72 -2.65 -15.21 14.60
C THR A 72 -2.01 -15.57 13.26
N LYS A 73 -2.53 -15.02 12.16
CA LYS A 73 -1.84 -15.05 10.86
C LYS A 73 -1.26 -13.68 10.56
N LEU A 74 0.07 -13.58 10.51
CA LEU A 74 0.76 -12.35 10.13
C LEU A 74 1.00 -12.34 8.61
N LEU A 75 0.43 -11.35 7.93
CA LEU A 75 0.69 -11.11 6.52
C LEU A 75 1.95 -10.28 6.33
N THR A 76 2.71 -10.58 5.28
CA THR A 76 3.93 -9.83 4.96
C THR A 76 3.55 -8.54 4.23
N PRO A 77 3.84 -7.36 4.81
CA PRO A 77 3.65 -6.09 4.13
C PRO A 77 4.68 -5.91 3.01
N VAL A 78 4.33 -5.14 1.99
CA VAL A 78 5.20 -4.85 0.83
C VAL A 78 5.57 -3.37 0.82
N VAL A 79 6.86 -3.04 0.69
CA VAL A 79 7.30 -1.66 0.48
C VAL A 79 7.03 -1.29 -0.97
N VAL A 80 6.35 -0.18 -1.19
CA VAL A 80 6.08 0.39 -2.51
C VAL A 80 6.87 1.68 -2.67
N THR A 81 7.70 1.73 -3.70
CA THR A 81 8.48 2.88 -4.16
C THR A 81 8.11 3.17 -5.61
N ARG A 82 8.63 4.27 -6.16
CA ARG A 82 8.44 4.58 -7.59
C ARG A 82 8.88 3.42 -8.50
N GLU A 83 9.90 2.66 -8.11
CA GLU A 83 10.47 1.61 -8.95
C GLU A 83 9.59 0.36 -9.06
N ASN A 84 8.64 0.14 -8.14
CA ASN A 84 7.87 -1.11 -8.09
C ASN A 84 6.35 -0.91 -8.01
N ILE A 85 5.83 0.29 -8.27
CA ILE A 85 4.37 0.56 -8.31
C ILE A 85 3.67 -0.40 -9.28
N MET A 86 4.26 -0.64 -10.46
CA MET A 86 3.69 -1.52 -11.48
C MET A 86 3.61 -2.97 -11.01
N ASP A 87 4.63 -3.46 -10.31
CA ASP A 87 4.72 -4.84 -9.82
C ASP A 87 3.95 -5.11 -8.52
N THR A 88 3.38 -4.07 -7.91
CA THR A 88 2.67 -4.15 -6.63
C THR A 88 1.20 -3.75 -6.81
N VAL A 89 0.85 -2.50 -6.50
CA VAL A 89 -0.54 -2.04 -6.46
C VAL A 89 -1.25 -2.12 -7.82
N VAL A 90 -0.51 -2.01 -8.93
CA VAL A 90 -1.10 -2.14 -10.27
C VAL A 90 -1.27 -3.60 -10.66
N LYS A 91 -0.23 -4.43 -10.50
CA LYS A 91 -0.29 -5.88 -10.78
C LYS A 91 -1.35 -6.61 -9.95
N ASP A 92 -1.53 -6.19 -8.69
CA ASP A 92 -2.55 -6.73 -7.81
C ASP A 92 -3.97 -6.23 -8.15
N GLY A 93 -4.09 -5.31 -9.12
CA GLY A 93 -5.36 -4.70 -9.51
C GLY A 93 -5.95 -3.78 -8.44
N PHE A 94 -5.13 -3.29 -7.51
CA PHE A 94 -5.57 -2.36 -6.46
C PHE A 94 -5.88 -0.99 -7.04
N TYR A 95 -5.06 -0.53 -8.00
CA TYR A 95 -5.33 0.64 -8.83
C TYR A 95 -5.01 0.38 -10.30
N THR A 96 -5.73 1.07 -11.18
CA THR A 96 -5.36 1.16 -12.60
C THR A 96 -4.36 2.30 -12.83
N VAL A 97 -3.62 2.25 -13.93
CA VAL A 97 -2.69 3.32 -14.31
C VAL A 97 -3.45 4.63 -14.51
N GLU A 98 -4.66 4.60 -15.06
CA GLU A 98 -5.48 5.80 -15.29
C GLU A 98 -5.91 6.46 -13.98
N GLN A 99 -6.12 5.68 -12.91
CA GLN A 99 -6.42 6.24 -11.59
C GLN A 99 -5.20 6.97 -11.00
N ILE A 100 -4.01 6.42 -11.22
CA ILE A 100 -2.74 6.99 -10.72
C ILE A 100 -2.35 8.21 -11.56
N CYS A 101 -2.31 8.05 -12.88
CA CYS A 101 -1.79 9.00 -13.86
C CYS A 101 -2.90 9.90 -14.42
N THR A 102 -3.57 10.62 -13.53
CA THR A 102 -4.49 11.69 -13.94
C THR A 102 -3.74 12.82 -14.64
N ALA A 103 -4.47 13.78 -15.22
CA ALA A 103 -3.86 14.91 -15.93
C ALA A 103 -2.82 15.68 -15.09
N GLU A 104 -2.98 15.75 -13.77
CA GLU A 104 -2.02 16.40 -12.86
C GLU A 104 -0.71 15.62 -12.72
N TYR A 105 -0.75 14.29 -12.85
CA TYR A 105 0.40 13.40 -12.61
C TYR A 105 1.00 12.81 -13.89
N ALA A 106 0.48 13.15 -15.08
CA ALA A 106 0.87 12.58 -16.36
C ALA A 106 2.39 12.69 -16.63
N ASP A 107 2.98 13.87 -16.45
CA ASP A 107 4.41 14.09 -16.67
C ASP A 107 5.28 13.29 -15.68
N ALA A 108 4.84 13.22 -14.42
CA ALA A 108 5.52 12.47 -13.38
C ALA A 108 5.44 10.96 -13.63
N CYS A 109 4.30 10.45 -14.08
CA CYS A 109 4.13 9.07 -14.52
C CYS A 109 5.02 8.73 -15.71
N ALA A 110 5.06 9.60 -16.73
CA ALA A 110 5.92 9.41 -17.89
C ALA A 110 7.40 9.36 -17.50
N ALA A 111 7.84 10.24 -16.59
CA ALA A 111 9.19 10.25 -16.05
C ALA A 111 9.52 9.02 -15.18
N ALA A 112 8.50 8.39 -14.60
CA ALA A 112 8.60 7.18 -13.78
C ALA A 112 8.40 5.88 -14.58
N ASP A 113 8.18 5.97 -15.90
CA ASP A 113 7.82 4.85 -16.79
C ASP A 113 6.57 4.06 -16.32
N ILE A 114 5.61 4.76 -15.73
CA ILE A 114 4.31 4.21 -15.30
C ILE A 114 3.32 4.44 -16.45
N LYS A 115 2.94 3.36 -17.14
CA LYS A 115 2.12 3.36 -18.35
C LYS A 115 1.15 2.18 -18.39
#